data_AF-U5U0X0-F1
#
_entry.id   AF-U5U0X0-F1
#
_cell.length_a   1.000
_cell.length_b   1.000
_cell.length_c   1.000
_cell.angle_alpha   90.00
_cell.angle_beta   90.00
_cell.angle_gamma   90.00
#
_symmetry.space_group_name_H-M   'P 1'
#
loop_
_entity.id
_entity.type
_entity.pdbx_description
1 polymer ?
#
loop_
_entity_poly.entity_id
_entity_poly.type
_entity_poly.pdbx_seq_one_letter_code
_entity_poly.pdbx_strand_id
1 'polypeptide(L)'
;GVRNEVQVVVTVMSLDPKDLYDVVAINAASASTQLSGLPFSGPVGGVRVALIPTAADPAGQWVAFPTAEQLADAVFDMVVAGRVVGSGDTADVAIMMVEAEATDDVIEKVAGGAQAPTEDVVARGLEAAKPFIAELCAAQQALADAAPGTPREFPLFPPYADDVYAAVAEIAETKLAEIMQIADKQDRDVATDELKATVLEQLTERFSDRLGQVGAAFKSLTKKVVRQRILTDHFRIDGRGTRDIRALSAEVEVIPRAHGSALFERGETQILGVTTLDMVKMAQQI
;
A
#
# COMPACT_ATOMS: atom_id res chain seq x y z
N GLY A 1 6.00 -17.54 -1.46
CA GLY A 1 7.27 -18.07 -0.93
C GLY A 1 8.41 -18.01 -1.93
N VAL A 2 8.39 -17.10 -2.91
CA VAL A 2 9.54 -16.88 -3.81
C VAL A 2 10.67 -16.26 -2.99
N ARG A 3 11.90 -16.77 -3.17
CA ARG A 3 13.11 -16.30 -2.47
C ARG A 3 14.25 -15.92 -3.40
N ASN A 4 14.11 -16.20 -4.70
CA ASN A 4 15.03 -15.70 -5.70
C ASN A 4 15.06 -14.17 -5.65
N GLU A 5 16.25 -13.61 -5.79
CA GLU A 5 16.42 -12.18 -6.00
C GLU A 5 15.80 -11.80 -7.34
N VAL A 6 14.96 -10.78 -7.33
CA VAL A 6 14.30 -10.22 -8.51
C VAL A 6 14.70 -8.76 -8.59
N GLN A 7 15.26 -8.37 -9.74
CA GLN A 7 15.61 -6.99 -10.03
C GLN A 7 14.81 -6.55 -11.26
N VAL A 8 14.19 -5.38 -11.16
CA VAL A 8 13.56 -4.69 -12.29
C VAL A 8 14.27 -3.36 -12.47
N VAL A 9 14.80 -3.12 -13.67
CA VAL A 9 15.52 -1.90 -14.01
C VAL A 9 14.76 -1.21 -15.13
N VAL A 10 14.24 -0.02 -14.86
CA VAL A 10 13.62 0.84 -15.87
C VAL A 10 14.56 2.00 -16.16
N THR A 11 14.92 2.18 -17.42
CA THR A 11 15.77 3.29 -17.88
C THR A 11 14.94 4.20 -18.78
N VAL A 12 14.82 5.48 -18.40
CA VAL A 12 14.17 6.49 -19.25
C VAL A 12 15.14 6.89 -20.35
N MET A 13 14.92 6.38 -21.57
CA MET A 13 15.83 6.62 -22.71
C MET A 13 15.44 7.86 -23.52
N SER A 14 14.16 8.23 -23.51
CA SER A 14 13.60 9.38 -24.20
C SER A 14 12.40 9.87 -23.42
N LEU A 15 12.23 11.19 -23.34
CA LEU A 15 11.12 11.83 -22.63
C LEU A 15 10.73 13.08 -23.42
N ASP A 16 9.46 13.17 -23.84
CA ASP A 16 8.88 14.45 -24.21
C ASP A 16 8.76 15.29 -22.93
N PRO A 17 9.27 16.53 -22.89
CA PRO A 17 9.19 17.39 -21.71
C PRO A 17 7.77 17.64 -21.18
N LYS A 18 6.73 17.37 -21.98
CA LYS A 18 5.33 17.49 -21.59
C LYS A 18 4.79 16.25 -20.89
N ASP A 19 5.44 15.11 -21.03
CA ASP A 19 4.96 13.82 -20.52
C ASP A 19 5.56 13.49 -19.16
N LEU A 20 4.84 12.66 -18.41
CA LEU A 20 5.28 12.12 -17.13
C LEU A 20 5.61 10.63 -17.30
N TYR A 21 6.87 10.28 -17.03
CA TYR A 21 7.39 8.95 -17.33
C TYR A 21 7.03 7.89 -16.28
N ASP A 22 6.66 8.31 -15.06
CA ASP A 22 6.50 7.44 -13.89
C ASP A 22 5.47 6.32 -14.11
N VAL A 23 4.28 6.65 -14.62
CA VAL A 23 3.23 5.68 -14.91
C VAL A 23 3.53 4.83 -16.14
N VAL A 24 4.29 5.36 -17.11
CA VAL A 24 4.82 4.55 -18.22
C VAL A 24 5.82 3.52 -17.69
N ALA A 25 6.68 3.91 -16.75
CA ALA A 25 7.65 3.04 -16.11
C ALA A 25 6.99 1.91 -15.31
N ILE A 26 5.85 2.17 -14.64
CA ILE A 26 5.06 1.11 -13.96
C ILE A 26 4.62 0.04 -14.96
N ASN A 27 4.07 0.43 -16.11
CA ASN A 27 3.62 -0.51 -17.13
C ASN A 27 4.80 -1.25 -17.77
N ALA A 28 5.93 -0.60 -18.01
CA ALA A 28 7.15 -1.24 -18.51
C ALA A 28 7.72 -2.27 -17.52
N ALA A 29 7.74 -1.94 -16.23
CA ALA A 29 8.15 -2.85 -15.16
C ALA A 29 7.24 -4.09 -15.09
N SER A 30 5.91 -3.88 -15.15
CA SER A 30 4.94 -4.98 -15.19
C SER A 30 5.13 -5.85 -16.43
N ALA A 31 5.19 -5.26 -17.63
CA ALA A 31 5.34 -5.99 -18.87
C ALA A 31 6.63 -6.83 -18.90
N SER A 32 7.76 -6.24 -18.49
CA SER A 32 9.04 -6.98 -18.43
C SER A 32 8.99 -8.14 -17.42
N THR A 33 8.32 -7.95 -16.29
CA THR A 33 8.13 -9.00 -15.27
C THR A 33 7.19 -10.09 -15.78
N GLN A 34 6.12 -9.74 -16.49
CA GLN A 34 5.20 -10.68 -17.13
C GLN A 34 5.93 -11.60 -18.13
N LEU A 35 6.86 -11.05 -18.91
CA LEU A 35 7.66 -11.78 -19.89
C LEU A 35 8.84 -12.56 -19.28
N SER A 36 9.13 -12.40 -17.98
CA SER A 36 10.31 -13.01 -17.36
C SER A 36 10.15 -14.51 -17.01
N GLY A 37 8.91 -15.01 -17.02
CA GLY A 37 8.57 -16.36 -16.55
C GLY A 37 8.48 -16.50 -15.02
N LEU A 38 8.57 -15.39 -14.27
CA LEU A 38 8.37 -15.37 -12.81
C LEU A 38 6.94 -15.79 -12.43
N PRO A 39 6.74 -16.45 -11.26
CA PRO A 39 5.42 -16.74 -10.72
C PRO A 39 4.78 -15.45 -10.18
N PHE A 40 4.31 -14.62 -11.10
CA PHE A 40 3.78 -13.28 -10.90
C PHE A 40 2.32 -13.22 -11.34
N SER A 41 1.45 -12.65 -10.50
CA SER A 41 0.02 -12.52 -10.78
C SER A 41 -0.30 -11.22 -11.52
N GLY A 42 0.42 -10.97 -12.60
CA GLY A 42 0.20 -9.85 -13.51
C GLY A 42 -0.75 -10.17 -14.67
N PRO A 43 -0.83 -9.29 -15.68
CA PRO A 43 -0.15 -7.98 -15.73
C PRO A 43 -0.80 -6.95 -14.78
N VAL A 44 -0.01 -5.95 -14.37
CA VAL A 44 -0.45 -4.77 -13.62
C VAL A 44 -0.48 -3.56 -14.56
N GLY A 45 -1.63 -2.90 -14.62
CA GLY A 45 -1.79 -1.63 -15.32
C GLY A 45 -1.62 -0.48 -14.34
N GLY A 46 -0.78 0.50 -14.67
CA GLY A 46 -0.59 1.73 -13.89
C GLY A 46 -1.00 2.96 -14.71
N VAL A 47 -1.84 3.82 -14.15
CA VAL A 47 -2.35 5.01 -14.85
C VAL A 47 -2.36 6.21 -13.91
N ARG A 48 -1.99 7.38 -14.44
CA ARG A 48 -2.29 8.66 -13.80
C ARG A 48 -3.63 9.15 -14.32
N VAL A 49 -4.55 9.49 -13.42
CA VAL A 49 -5.78 10.20 -13.73
C VAL A 49 -5.81 11.52 -12.97
N ALA A 50 -6.08 12.61 -13.66
CA ALA A 50 -6.22 13.93 -13.04
C ALA A 50 -7.60 14.50 -13.28
N LEU A 51 -8.18 15.13 -12.26
CA LEU A 51 -9.46 15.82 -12.37
C LEU A 51 -9.23 17.24 -12.88
N ILE A 52 -9.60 17.48 -14.14
CA ILE A 52 -9.35 18.75 -14.82
C ILE A 52 -10.68 19.47 -15.11
N PRO A 53 -11.00 20.54 -14.37
CA PRO A 53 -12.15 21.40 -14.64
C PRO A 53 -11.92 22.31 -15.85
N THR A 54 -13.00 22.75 -16.48
CA THR A 54 -12.97 23.81 -17.50
C THR A 54 -14.08 24.83 -17.22
N ALA A 55 -14.04 25.99 -17.88
CA ALA A 55 -15.11 26.99 -17.74
C ALA A 55 -16.49 26.46 -18.18
N ALA A 56 -16.53 25.51 -19.13
CA ALA A 56 -17.75 24.87 -19.60
C ALA A 56 -18.18 23.68 -18.73
N ASP A 57 -17.23 23.06 -18.02
CA ASP A 57 -17.47 21.94 -17.12
C ASP A 57 -16.67 22.11 -15.81
N PRO A 58 -17.23 22.85 -14.83
CA PRO A 58 -16.59 23.05 -13.55
C PRO A 58 -16.50 21.78 -12.70
N ALA A 59 -17.31 20.76 -13.01
CA ALA A 59 -17.23 19.46 -12.33
C ALA A 59 -15.96 18.70 -12.74
N GLY A 60 -15.47 18.97 -13.95
CA GLY A 60 -14.23 18.48 -14.50
C GLY A 60 -14.28 17.03 -14.98
N GLN A 61 -13.27 16.70 -15.79
CA GLN A 61 -13.10 15.38 -16.37
C GLN A 61 -11.87 14.70 -15.80
N TRP A 62 -11.98 13.39 -15.51
CA TRP A 62 -10.83 12.54 -15.21
C TRP A 62 -10.08 12.22 -16.50
N VAL A 63 -8.93 12.86 -16.69
CA VAL A 63 -8.06 12.67 -17.86
C VAL A 63 -6.95 11.68 -17.51
N ALA A 64 -6.85 10.60 -18.27
CA ALA A 64 -5.77 9.62 -18.14
C ALA A 64 -4.51 10.07 -18.87
N PHE A 65 -3.34 9.78 -18.28
CA PHE A 65 -2.03 10.22 -18.78
C PHE A 65 -2.01 11.72 -19.13
N PRO A 66 -2.41 12.61 -18.19
CA PRO A 66 -2.37 14.05 -18.45
C PRO A 66 -0.93 14.50 -18.69
N THR A 67 -0.76 15.46 -19.58
CA THR A 67 0.52 16.16 -19.76
C THR A 67 0.78 17.09 -18.57
N ALA A 68 2.03 17.51 -18.38
CA ALA A 68 2.41 18.51 -17.39
C ALA A 68 1.61 19.83 -17.56
N GLU A 69 1.31 20.20 -18.81
CA GLU A 69 0.48 21.38 -19.13
C GLU A 69 -0.98 21.17 -18.67
N GLN A 70 -1.54 19.98 -18.89
CA GLN A 70 -2.90 19.64 -18.43
C GLN A 70 -2.99 19.56 -16.90
N LEU A 71 -1.95 19.07 -16.23
CA LEU A 71 -1.89 19.03 -14.76
C LEU A 71 -1.91 20.42 -14.12
N ALA A 72 -1.37 21.43 -14.80
CA ALA A 72 -1.44 22.81 -14.32
C ALA A 72 -2.88 23.30 -14.14
N ASP A 73 -3.86 22.70 -14.83
CA ASP A 73 -5.29 22.99 -14.68
C ASP A 73 -6.03 22.02 -13.75
N ALA A 74 -5.42 20.90 -13.34
CA ALA A 74 -6.04 19.92 -12.47
C ALA A 74 -6.32 20.42 -11.04
N VAL A 75 -7.36 19.88 -10.40
CA VAL A 75 -7.65 20.06 -8.96
C VAL A 75 -7.22 18.85 -8.12
N PHE A 76 -6.95 17.71 -8.77
CA PHE A 76 -6.52 16.49 -8.13
C PHE A 76 -5.69 15.65 -9.11
N ASP A 77 -4.55 15.14 -8.67
CA ASP A 77 -3.68 14.21 -9.40
C ASP A 77 -3.64 12.88 -8.66
N MET A 78 -3.89 11.77 -9.35
CA MET A 78 -3.98 10.45 -8.77
C MET A 78 -3.37 9.38 -9.68
N VAL A 79 -2.36 8.69 -9.16
CA VAL A 79 -1.81 7.48 -9.76
C VAL A 79 -2.49 6.25 -9.16
N VAL A 80 -3.01 5.38 -10.02
CA VAL A 80 -3.69 4.14 -9.64
C VAL A 80 -3.03 2.98 -10.36
N ALA A 81 -2.75 1.90 -9.63
CA ALA A 81 -2.31 0.64 -10.22
C ALA A 81 -3.20 -0.52 -9.77
N GLY A 82 -3.48 -1.43 -10.69
CA GLY A 82 -4.35 -2.58 -10.45
C GLY A 82 -4.16 -3.69 -11.47
N ARG A 83 -4.94 -4.76 -11.31
CA ARG A 83 -4.96 -5.90 -12.23
C ARG A 83 -6.39 -6.34 -12.52
N VAL A 84 -6.58 -6.99 -13.66
CA VAL A 84 -7.86 -7.63 -13.99
C VAL A 84 -8.01 -8.92 -13.17
N VAL A 85 -9.20 -9.12 -12.60
CA VAL A 85 -9.63 -10.33 -11.89
C VAL A 85 -10.93 -10.85 -12.50
N GLY A 86 -11.21 -12.14 -12.33
CA GLY A 86 -12.35 -12.78 -13.00
C GLY A 86 -12.12 -12.98 -14.50
N SER A 87 -13.15 -13.39 -15.22
CA SER A 87 -13.11 -13.60 -16.67
C SER A 87 -14.51 -13.44 -17.29
N GLY A 88 -14.54 -13.11 -18.59
CA GLY A 88 -15.79 -12.85 -19.32
C GLY A 88 -16.64 -11.78 -18.63
N ASP A 89 -17.91 -12.08 -18.38
CA ASP A 89 -18.86 -11.16 -17.73
C ASP A 89 -18.55 -10.86 -16.25
N THR A 90 -17.60 -11.58 -15.65
CA THR A 90 -17.15 -11.36 -14.26
C THR A 90 -15.82 -10.61 -14.16
N ALA A 91 -15.28 -10.17 -15.31
CA ALA A 91 -14.03 -9.42 -15.34
C ALA A 91 -14.20 -8.05 -14.68
N ASP A 92 -13.33 -7.73 -13.72
CA ASP A 92 -13.28 -6.45 -13.04
C ASP A 92 -11.82 -6.05 -12.76
N VAL A 93 -11.57 -4.79 -12.44
CA VAL A 93 -10.26 -4.29 -12.05
C VAL A 93 -10.17 -4.23 -10.53
N ALA A 94 -9.27 -5.05 -9.98
CA ALA A 94 -8.85 -4.96 -8.59
C ALA A 94 -7.75 -3.90 -8.45
N ILE A 95 -8.08 -2.75 -7.85
CA ILE A 95 -7.11 -1.71 -7.48
C ILE A 95 -6.20 -2.24 -6.37
N MET A 96 -4.89 -2.02 -6.52
CA MET A 96 -3.85 -2.55 -5.62
C MET A 96 -2.99 -1.46 -4.98
N MET A 97 -2.84 -0.30 -5.63
CA MET A 97 -2.06 0.83 -5.16
C MET A 97 -2.73 2.13 -5.62
N VAL A 98 -2.74 3.13 -4.74
CA VAL A 98 -3.18 4.50 -5.02
C VAL A 98 -2.19 5.45 -4.37
N GLU A 99 -1.68 6.41 -5.15
CA GLU A 99 -0.90 7.55 -4.68
C GLU A 99 -1.55 8.80 -5.27
N ALA A 100 -1.97 9.75 -4.42
CA ALA A 100 -2.81 10.86 -4.88
C ALA A 100 -2.61 12.12 -4.05
N GLU A 101 -2.81 13.27 -4.67
CA GLU A 101 -2.67 14.59 -4.07
C GLU A 101 -3.63 15.60 -4.70
N ALA A 102 -3.94 16.65 -3.93
CA ALA A 102 -4.49 17.87 -4.51
C ALA A 102 -3.35 18.71 -5.09
N THR A 103 -3.65 19.57 -6.07
CA THR A 103 -2.66 20.44 -6.71
C THR A 103 -2.42 21.74 -5.93
N ASP A 104 -1.30 22.41 -6.17
CA ASP A 104 -0.88 23.64 -5.47
C ASP A 104 -1.97 24.73 -5.45
N ASP A 105 -2.65 24.94 -6.59
CA ASP A 105 -3.66 26.00 -6.76
C ASP A 105 -5.10 25.52 -6.50
N VAL A 106 -5.30 24.33 -5.91
CA VAL A 106 -6.63 23.72 -5.72
C VAL A 106 -7.61 24.65 -4.99
N ILE A 107 -7.14 25.39 -3.99
CA ILE A 107 -7.99 26.29 -3.18
C ILE A 107 -8.55 27.41 -4.06
N GLU A 108 -7.70 28.02 -4.90
CA GLU A 108 -8.09 29.11 -5.79
C GLU A 108 -9.04 28.62 -6.88
N LYS A 109 -8.77 27.44 -7.46
CA LYS A 109 -9.63 26.83 -8.49
C LYS A 109 -11.01 26.52 -7.95
N VAL A 110 -11.10 25.95 -6.75
CA VAL A 110 -12.38 25.66 -6.09
C VAL A 110 -13.13 26.95 -5.77
N ALA A 111 -12.44 27.98 -5.28
CA ALA A 111 -13.05 29.31 -5.08
C ALA A 111 -13.53 29.94 -6.41
N GLY A 112 -12.84 29.64 -7.51
CA GLY A 112 -13.22 30.01 -8.88
C GLY A 112 -14.37 29.19 -9.48
N GLY A 113 -14.90 28.21 -8.74
CA GLY A 113 -16.08 27.42 -9.14
C GLY A 113 -15.79 25.97 -9.52
N ALA A 114 -14.53 25.52 -9.48
CA ALA A 114 -14.20 24.12 -9.73
C ALA A 114 -14.71 23.20 -8.60
N GLN A 115 -14.99 21.95 -8.95
CA GLN A 115 -15.37 20.92 -7.99
C GLN A 115 -14.22 20.62 -7.01
N ALA A 116 -14.51 20.73 -5.72
CA ALA A 116 -13.57 20.32 -4.66
C ALA A 116 -13.38 18.79 -4.67
N PRO A 117 -12.14 18.28 -4.49
CA PRO A 117 -11.85 16.85 -4.48
C PRO A 117 -12.19 16.20 -3.13
N THR A 118 -13.48 16.05 -2.84
CA THR A 118 -13.99 15.33 -1.66
C THR A 118 -13.89 13.81 -1.85
N GLU A 119 -14.15 13.03 -0.80
CA GLU A 119 -14.08 11.56 -0.83
C GLU A 119 -14.93 10.93 -1.95
N ASP A 120 -16.13 11.45 -2.19
CA ASP A 120 -17.01 10.98 -3.27
C ASP A 120 -16.43 11.28 -4.67
N VAL A 121 -15.71 12.40 -4.81
CA VAL A 121 -15.05 12.78 -6.07
C VAL A 121 -13.84 11.88 -6.30
N VAL A 122 -13.01 11.66 -5.27
CA VAL A 122 -11.85 10.76 -5.33
C VAL A 122 -12.30 9.32 -5.64
N ALA A 123 -13.37 8.84 -5.00
CA ALA A 123 -13.93 7.51 -5.28
C ALA A 123 -14.37 7.37 -6.75
N ARG A 124 -14.98 8.41 -7.34
CA ARG A 124 -15.30 8.43 -8.77
C ARG A 124 -14.04 8.40 -9.64
N GLY A 125 -12.95 9.05 -9.22
CA GLY A 125 -11.66 8.97 -9.90
C GLY A 125 -11.09 7.56 -9.92
N LEU A 126 -11.23 6.80 -8.82
CA LEU A 126 -10.80 5.40 -8.76
C LEU A 126 -11.58 4.53 -9.76
N GLU A 127 -12.90 4.74 -9.87
CA GLU A 127 -13.72 4.06 -10.88
C GLU A 127 -13.35 4.50 -12.31
N ALA A 128 -13.08 5.78 -12.53
CA ALA A 128 -12.65 6.31 -13.82
C ALA A 128 -11.28 5.76 -14.27
N ALA A 129 -10.42 5.35 -13.34
CA ALA A 129 -9.12 4.73 -13.66
C ALA A 129 -9.25 3.29 -14.18
N LYS A 130 -10.30 2.55 -13.78
CA LYS A 130 -10.42 1.11 -14.08
C LYS A 130 -10.43 0.78 -15.58
N PRO A 131 -11.18 1.48 -16.46
CA PRO A 131 -11.14 1.17 -17.89
C PRO A 131 -9.74 1.29 -18.50
N PHE A 132 -8.97 2.30 -18.08
CA PHE A 132 -7.60 2.48 -18.56
C PHE A 132 -6.67 1.38 -18.05
N ILE A 133 -6.80 0.97 -16.78
CA ILE A 133 -6.04 -0.15 -16.22
C ILE A 133 -6.37 -1.44 -16.97
N ALA A 134 -7.64 -1.70 -17.26
CA ALA A 134 -8.07 -2.88 -18.01
C ALA A 134 -7.44 -2.92 -19.41
N GLU A 135 -7.44 -1.79 -20.12
CA GLU A 135 -6.81 -1.65 -21.44
C GLU A 135 -5.29 -1.88 -21.37
N LEU A 136 -4.61 -1.30 -20.38
CA LEU A 136 -3.17 -1.49 -20.16
C LEU A 136 -2.83 -2.94 -19.85
N CYS A 137 -3.63 -3.62 -19.01
CA CYS A 137 -3.48 -5.04 -18.74
C CYS A 137 -3.71 -5.88 -20.00
N ALA A 138 -4.73 -5.56 -20.80
CA ALA A 138 -5.04 -6.27 -22.04
C ALA A 138 -3.91 -6.13 -23.08
N ALA A 139 -3.35 -4.93 -23.24
CA ALA A 139 -2.21 -4.69 -24.11
C ALA A 139 -0.96 -5.48 -23.68
N GLN A 140 -0.68 -5.54 -22.37
CA GLN A 140 0.43 -6.33 -21.83
C GLN A 140 0.20 -7.84 -22.01
N GLN A 141 -1.05 -8.31 -21.85
CA GLN A 141 -1.40 -9.72 -22.09
C GLN A 141 -1.23 -10.08 -23.56
N ALA A 142 -1.69 -9.24 -24.48
CA ALA A 142 -1.50 -9.43 -25.91
C ALA A 142 -0.01 -9.50 -26.30
N LEU A 143 0.84 -8.70 -25.66
CA LEU A 143 2.29 -8.79 -25.83
C LEU A 143 2.85 -10.13 -25.31
N ALA A 144 2.40 -10.58 -24.14
CA ALA A 144 2.83 -11.86 -23.57
C ALA A 144 2.38 -13.07 -24.40
N ASP A 145 1.20 -13.00 -25.01
CA ASP A 145 0.68 -14.06 -25.89
C ASP A 145 1.45 -14.11 -27.22
N ALA A 146 1.81 -12.96 -27.77
CA ALA A 146 2.56 -12.86 -29.03
C ALA A 146 4.05 -13.21 -28.89
N ALA A 147 4.63 -12.92 -27.72
CA ALA A 147 6.04 -13.15 -27.42
C ALA A 147 6.20 -13.81 -26.05
N PRO A 148 5.76 -15.08 -25.89
CA PRO A 148 5.82 -15.75 -24.60
C PRO A 148 7.27 -15.86 -24.13
N GLY A 149 7.53 -15.34 -22.93
CA GLY A 149 8.79 -15.53 -22.24
C GLY A 149 9.11 -17.01 -22.04
N THR A 150 10.38 -17.33 -21.75
CA THR A 150 10.76 -18.71 -21.41
C THR A 150 10.21 -19.07 -20.02
N PRO A 151 9.34 -20.08 -19.89
CA PRO A 151 8.88 -20.53 -18.58
C PRO A 151 10.07 -20.95 -17.72
N ARG A 152 10.07 -20.53 -16.45
CA ARG A 152 11.11 -20.89 -15.49
C ARG A 152 10.44 -21.50 -14.26
N GLU A 153 11.04 -22.56 -13.75
CA GLU A 153 10.61 -23.13 -12.49
C GLU A 153 11.26 -22.37 -11.34
N PHE A 154 10.43 -21.92 -10.39
CA PHE A 154 10.88 -21.24 -9.20
C PHE A 154 10.54 -22.09 -7.97
N PRO A 155 11.54 -22.49 -7.17
CA PRO A 155 11.26 -23.19 -5.93
C PRO A 155 10.49 -22.27 -4.98
N LEU A 156 9.38 -22.78 -4.46
CA LEU A 156 8.60 -22.08 -3.45
C LEU A 156 9.01 -22.57 -2.06
N PHE A 157 9.19 -21.61 -1.17
CA PHE A 157 9.50 -21.86 0.24
C PHE A 157 8.35 -21.32 1.09
N PRO A 158 7.30 -22.14 1.35
CA PRO A 158 6.30 -21.81 2.34
C PRO A 158 6.95 -21.56 3.71
N PRO A 159 6.43 -20.62 4.51
CA PRO A 159 7.00 -20.31 5.81
C PRO A 159 6.86 -21.45 6.84
N TYR A 160 5.91 -22.36 6.64
CA TYR A 160 5.64 -23.53 7.47
C TYR A 160 4.79 -24.55 6.70
N ALA A 161 4.84 -25.80 7.13
CA ALA A 161 3.93 -26.85 6.69
C ALA A 161 2.65 -26.91 7.55
N ASP A 162 1.59 -27.52 7.03
CA ASP A 162 0.27 -27.57 7.68
C ASP A 162 0.28 -28.35 9.00
N ASP A 163 1.11 -29.40 9.11
CA ASP A 163 1.30 -30.17 10.33
C ASP A 163 1.91 -29.33 11.46
N VAL A 164 2.86 -28.46 11.12
CA VAL A 164 3.47 -27.51 12.05
C VAL A 164 2.42 -26.48 12.50
N TYR A 165 1.65 -25.92 11.56
CA TYR A 165 0.60 -24.96 11.89
C TYR A 165 -0.46 -25.56 12.80
N ALA A 166 -0.93 -26.77 12.51
CA ALA A 166 -1.91 -27.48 13.32
C ALA A 166 -1.41 -27.72 14.75
N ALA A 167 -0.16 -28.16 14.90
CA ALA A 167 0.44 -28.38 16.22
C ALA A 167 0.60 -27.08 17.02
N VAL A 168 0.97 -25.97 16.36
CA VAL A 168 1.03 -24.65 17.00
C VAL A 168 -0.35 -24.17 17.42
N ALA A 169 -1.36 -24.32 16.55
CA ALA A 169 -2.74 -23.92 16.83
C ALA A 169 -3.31 -24.67 18.03
N GLU A 170 -3.09 -25.98 18.11
CA GLU A 170 -3.54 -26.82 19.22
C GLU A 170 -3.05 -26.33 20.59
N ILE A 171 -1.79 -25.86 20.67
CA ILE A 171 -1.18 -25.40 21.92
C ILE A 171 -1.51 -23.93 22.23
N ALA A 172 -1.51 -23.09 21.19
CA ALA A 172 -1.43 -21.64 21.37
C ALA A 172 -2.74 -20.89 21.10
N GLU A 173 -3.69 -21.43 20.32
CA GLU A 173 -4.82 -20.64 19.79
C GLU A 173 -5.68 -20.03 20.92
N THR A 174 -6.09 -20.83 21.91
CA THR A 174 -6.88 -20.36 23.05
C THR A 174 -6.12 -19.33 23.89
N LYS A 175 -4.86 -19.63 24.26
CA LYS A 175 -4.04 -18.72 25.07
C LYS A 175 -3.72 -17.42 24.34
N LEU A 176 -3.46 -17.48 23.03
CA LEU A 176 -3.29 -16.29 22.20
C LEU A 176 -4.57 -15.45 22.21
N ALA A 177 -5.74 -16.07 22.10
CA ALA A 177 -7.01 -15.32 22.13
C ALA A 177 -7.21 -14.58 23.46
N GLU A 178 -6.77 -15.15 24.58
CA GLU A 178 -6.76 -14.51 25.91
C GLU A 178 -5.70 -13.38 25.99
N ILE A 179 -4.46 -13.65 25.59
CA ILE A 179 -3.35 -12.67 25.63
C ILE A 179 -3.66 -11.46 24.75
N MET A 180 -4.27 -11.66 23.59
CA MET A 180 -4.64 -10.55 22.70
C MET A 180 -5.68 -9.61 23.34
N GLN A 181 -6.30 -9.96 24.47
CA GLN A 181 -7.19 -9.09 25.26
C GLN A 181 -6.45 -8.09 26.15
N ILE A 182 -5.15 -8.30 26.39
CA ILE A 182 -4.32 -7.36 27.14
C ILE A 182 -4.14 -6.09 26.31
N ALA A 183 -4.68 -4.98 26.83
CA ALA A 183 -4.65 -3.68 26.13
C ALA A 183 -3.25 -3.06 26.14
N ASP A 184 -2.57 -3.10 27.30
CA ASP A 184 -1.22 -2.59 27.43
C ASP A 184 -0.25 -3.34 26.51
N LYS A 185 0.60 -2.58 25.81
CA LYS A 185 1.49 -3.16 24.82
C LYS A 185 2.61 -3.97 25.46
N GLN A 186 3.22 -3.46 26.53
CA GLN A 186 4.36 -4.12 27.15
C GLN A 186 3.93 -5.44 27.79
N ASP A 187 2.83 -5.42 28.54
CA ASP A 187 2.28 -6.62 29.17
C ASP A 187 1.88 -7.66 28.12
N ARG A 188 1.25 -7.23 27.02
CA ARG A 188 0.87 -8.13 25.92
C ARG A 188 2.08 -8.71 25.21
N ASP A 189 3.10 -7.90 24.93
CA ASP A 189 4.32 -8.35 24.24
C ASP A 189 5.07 -9.37 25.10
N VAL A 190 5.21 -9.12 26.41
CA VAL A 190 5.80 -10.07 27.38
C VAL A 190 5.03 -11.39 27.39
N ALA A 191 3.71 -11.35 27.58
CA ALA A 191 2.89 -12.57 27.62
C ALA A 191 2.93 -13.34 26.28
N THR A 192 2.97 -12.62 25.15
CA THR A 192 3.08 -13.23 23.81
C THR A 192 4.42 -13.92 23.62
N ASP A 193 5.52 -13.32 24.08
CA ASP A 193 6.86 -13.88 23.99
C ASP A 193 7.04 -15.09 24.92
N GLU A 194 6.47 -15.05 26.14
CA GLU A 194 6.44 -16.18 27.06
C GLU A 194 5.67 -17.37 26.47
N LEU A 195 4.49 -17.11 25.87
CA LEU A 195 3.72 -18.16 25.20
C LEU A 195 4.49 -18.73 24.00
N LYS A 196 5.13 -17.87 23.21
CA LYS A 196 5.94 -18.30 22.06
C LYS A 196 7.12 -19.17 22.50
N ALA A 197 7.81 -18.81 23.57
CA ALA A 197 8.88 -19.61 24.15
C ALA A 197 8.36 -20.99 24.60
N THR A 198 7.22 -21.01 25.29
CA THR A 198 6.54 -22.26 25.72
C THR A 198 6.19 -23.16 24.53
N VAL A 199 5.63 -22.58 23.46
CA VAL A 199 5.27 -23.33 22.24
C VAL A 199 6.51 -23.89 21.57
N LEU A 200 7.58 -23.10 21.47
CA LEU A 200 8.85 -23.56 20.91
C LEU A 200 9.42 -24.73 21.72
N GLU A 201 9.45 -24.63 23.04
CA GLU A 201 9.94 -25.69 23.93
C GLU A 201 9.15 -26.99 23.75
N GLN A 202 7.81 -26.93 23.81
CA GLN A 202 6.94 -28.12 23.66
C GLN A 202 7.04 -28.78 22.28
N LEU A 203 7.31 -28.00 21.24
CA LEU A 203 7.40 -28.48 19.87
C LEU A 203 8.83 -28.79 19.43
N THR A 204 9.83 -28.57 20.28
CA THR A 204 11.25 -28.76 19.94
C THR A 204 11.55 -30.22 19.60
N GLU A 205 11.08 -31.18 20.39
CA GLU A 205 11.35 -32.60 20.10
C GLU A 205 10.64 -33.08 18.83
N ARG A 206 9.42 -32.59 18.58
CA ARG A 206 8.59 -32.99 17.44
C ARG A 206 9.03 -32.36 16.11
N PHE A 207 9.63 -31.18 16.17
CA PHE A 207 9.99 -30.36 14.99
C PHE A 207 11.39 -29.77 15.09
N SER A 208 12.36 -30.53 15.62
CA SER A 208 13.73 -30.07 15.92
C SER A 208 14.46 -29.47 14.71
N ASP A 209 14.22 -30.00 13.52
CA ASP A 209 14.74 -29.53 12.23
C ASP A 209 13.90 -28.40 11.59
N ARG A 210 12.72 -28.11 12.16
CA ARG A 210 11.71 -27.18 11.62
C ARG A 210 11.31 -26.09 12.60
N LEU A 211 12.11 -25.81 13.63
CA LEU A 211 11.83 -24.76 14.63
C LEU A 211 11.57 -23.37 14.02
N GLY A 212 12.23 -23.02 12.91
CA GLY A 212 11.95 -21.79 12.18
C GLY A 212 10.51 -21.71 11.65
N GLN A 213 9.92 -22.85 11.28
CA GLN A 213 8.52 -22.96 10.85
C GLN A 213 7.56 -22.75 12.02
N VAL A 214 7.89 -23.25 13.21
CA VAL A 214 7.07 -23.06 14.43
C VAL A 214 6.89 -21.58 14.73
N GLY A 215 7.99 -20.80 14.70
CA GLY A 215 7.92 -19.36 14.90
C GLY A 215 7.11 -18.62 13.83
N ALA A 216 7.20 -19.05 12.57
CA ALA A 216 6.41 -18.46 11.49
C ALA A 216 4.92 -18.83 11.58
N ALA A 217 4.60 -20.07 11.93
CA ALA A 217 3.24 -20.55 12.17
C ALA A 217 2.59 -19.80 13.34
N PHE A 218 3.33 -19.59 14.44
CA PHE A 218 2.86 -18.81 15.59
C PHE A 218 2.49 -17.38 15.20
N LYS A 219 3.31 -16.71 14.38
CA LYS A 219 3.00 -15.37 13.85
C LYS A 219 1.75 -15.37 12.98
N SER A 220 1.59 -16.35 12.09
CA SER A 220 0.39 -16.50 11.26
C SER A 220 -0.87 -16.76 12.09
N LEU A 221 -0.78 -17.61 13.10
CA LEU A 221 -1.87 -17.86 14.04
C LEU A 221 -2.25 -16.59 14.82
N THR A 222 -1.26 -15.85 15.31
CA THR A 222 -1.48 -14.55 15.98
C THR A 222 -2.25 -13.60 15.05
N LYS A 223 -1.83 -13.51 13.78
CA LYS A 223 -2.54 -12.71 12.75
C LYS A 223 -3.99 -13.19 12.56
N LYS A 224 -4.23 -14.51 12.51
CA LYS A 224 -5.59 -15.08 12.40
C LYS A 224 -6.46 -14.67 13.60
N VAL A 225 -5.96 -14.88 14.82
CA VAL A 225 -6.67 -14.56 16.07
C VAL A 225 -7.02 -13.08 16.16
N VAL A 226 -6.06 -12.19 15.88
CA VAL A 226 -6.30 -10.74 15.90
C VAL A 226 -7.34 -10.33 14.86
N ARG A 227 -7.26 -10.86 13.63
CA ARG A 227 -8.24 -10.55 12.57
C ARG A 227 -9.64 -11.05 12.92
N GLN A 228 -9.74 -12.27 13.43
CA GLN A 228 -11.02 -12.86 13.85
C GLN A 228 -11.69 -11.94 14.87
N ARG A 229 -10.94 -11.51 15.88
CA ARG A 229 -11.45 -10.67 16.96
C ARG A 229 -11.91 -9.29 16.50
N ILE A 230 -11.18 -8.66 15.58
CA ILE A 230 -11.62 -7.38 14.99
C ILE A 230 -12.97 -7.55 14.26
N LEU A 231 -13.19 -8.70 13.62
CA LEU A 231 -14.42 -8.99 12.88
C LEU A 231 -15.60 -9.38 13.79
N THR A 232 -15.36 -10.14 14.87
CA THR A 232 -16.42 -10.64 15.76
C THR A 232 -16.73 -9.71 16.92
N ASP A 233 -15.70 -9.16 17.56
CA ASP A 233 -15.80 -8.41 18.82
C ASP A 233 -15.75 -6.90 18.56
N HIS A 234 -15.47 -6.49 17.32
CA HIS A 234 -15.27 -5.10 16.91
C HIS A 234 -14.23 -4.34 17.74
N PHE A 235 -13.26 -5.10 18.26
CA PHE A 235 -12.24 -4.62 19.19
C PHE A 235 -10.84 -4.88 18.64
N ARG A 236 -9.96 -3.89 18.76
CA ARG A 236 -8.57 -3.95 18.29
C ARG A 236 -7.64 -4.45 19.38
N ILE A 237 -6.46 -4.89 18.96
CA ILE A 237 -5.44 -5.46 19.86
C ILE A 237 -5.05 -4.54 21.03
N ASP A 238 -5.15 -3.23 20.84
CA ASP A 238 -4.71 -2.20 21.79
C ASP A 238 -5.85 -1.57 22.60
N GLY A 239 -6.99 -2.26 22.72
CA GLY A 239 -8.06 -1.79 23.58
C GLY A 239 -9.14 -0.94 22.90
N ARG A 240 -8.94 -0.57 21.64
CA ARG A 240 -9.75 0.43 20.93
C ARG A 240 -10.85 -0.17 20.07
N GLY A 241 -11.93 0.59 19.88
CA GLY A 241 -12.92 0.35 18.84
C GLY A 241 -12.37 0.63 17.43
N THR A 242 -13.11 0.20 16.42
CA THR A 242 -12.72 0.34 15.00
C THR A 242 -12.62 1.79 14.52
N ARG A 243 -13.26 2.74 15.22
CA ARG A 243 -13.27 4.17 14.90
C ARG A 243 -12.44 5.04 15.85
N ASP A 244 -11.91 4.47 16.92
CA ASP A 244 -11.21 5.24 17.94
C ASP A 244 -9.81 5.63 17.48
N ILE A 245 -9.50 6.92 17.64
CA ILE A 245 -8.17 7.48 17.42
C ILE A 245 -7.35 7.31 18.71
N ARG A 246 -6.02 7.12 18.60
CA ARG A 246 -5.13 7.10 19.78
C ARG A 246 -5.11 8.48 20.44
N ALA A 247 -4.64 8.55 21.68
CA ALA A 247 -4.38 9.82 22.35
C ALA A 247 -3.56 10.75 21.45
N LEU A 248 -4.01 12.00 21.33
CA LEU A 248 -3.39 13.05 20.53
C LEU A 248 -2.74 14.06 21.46
N SER A 249 -1.52 14.47 21.11
CA SER A 249 -0.87 15.64 21.69
C SER A 249 -0.30 16.49 20.56
N ALA A 250 -0.41 17.81 20.69
CA ALA A 250 0.15 18.75 19.75
C ALA A 250 0.74 19.92 20.54
N GLU A 251 2.02 20.18 20.33
CA GLU A 251 2.76 21.27 20.95
C GLU A 251 3.55 22.04 19.88
N VAL A 252 3.68 23.34 20.07
CA VAL A 252 4.51 24.23 19.24
C VAL A 252 5.61 24.85 20.11
N GLU A 253 6.64 25.41 19.48
CA GLU A 253 7.77 26.07 20.17
C GLU A 253 8.63 25.13 21.06
N VAL A 254 8.68 23.84 20.72
CA VAL A 254 9.43 22.82 21.46
C VAL A 254 10.96 22.88 21.29
N ILE A 255 11.49 23.47 20.21
CA ILE A 255 12.93 23.62 19.97
C ILE A 255 13.34 25.10 20.04
N PRO A 256 14.21 25.50 20.99
CA PRO A 256 14.76 26.84 21.04
C PRO A 256 15.51 27.20 19.75
N ARG A 257 15.42 28.48 19.34
CA ARG A 257 16.13 29.10 18.19
C ARG A 257 15.65 28.71 16.79
N ALA A 258 14.88 27.64 16.63
CA ALA A 258 14.29 27.32 15.32
C ALA A 258 13.32 28.43 14.87
N HIS A 259 13.13 28.62 13.57
CA HIS A 259 12.12 29.56 13.06
C HIS A 259 10.70 29.10 13.39
N GLY A 260 10.47 27.79 13.33
CA GLY A 260 9.27 27.14 13.82
C GLY A 260 9.58 25.70 14.25
N SER A 261 8.87 25.20 15.24
CA SER A 261 8.97 23.80 15.67
C SER A 261 7.65 23.31 16.23
N ALA A 262 7.33 22.05 15.99
CA ALA A 262 6.14 21.39 16.52
C ALA A 262 6.44 19.94 16.90
N LEU A 263 5.82 19.46 17.98
CA LEU A 263 5.79 18.07 18.38
C LEU A 263 4.36 17.56 18.25
N PHE A 264 4.16 16.55 17.41
CA PHE A 264 2.87 15.89 17.26
C PHE A 264 2.99 14.44 17.70
N GLU A 265 2.08 14.01 18.56
CA GLU A 265 1.97 12.63 19.02
C GLU A 265 0.59 12.05 18.74
N ARG A 266 0.59 10.79 18.30
CA ARG A 266 -0.63 9.98 18.14
C ARG A 266 -0.37 8.57 18.67
N GLY A 267 -0.61 8.38 19.97
CA GLY A 267 -0.11 7.24 20.74
C GLY A 267 1.42 7.20 20.69
N GLU A 268 2.01 6.04 20.43
CA GLU A 268 3.49 5.89 20.37
C GLU A 268 4.15 6.52 19.11
N THR A 269 3.37 6.98 18.14
CA THR A 269 3.92 7.70 16.98
C THR A 269 4.19 9.15 17.38
N GLN A 270 5.46 9.53 17.43
CA GLN A 270 5.90 10.90 17.74
C GLN A 270 6.65 11.48 16.53
N ILE A 271 6.31 12.70 16.14
CA ILE A 271 6.91 13.42 15.02
C ILE A 271 7.36 14.80 15.51
N LEU A 272 8.66 15.10 15.36
CA LEU A 272 9.21 16.43 15.57
C LEU A 272 9.35 17.14 14.21
N GLY A 273 8.54 18.16 13.97
CA GLY A 273 8.66 19.05 12.83
C GLY A 273 9.50 20.27 13.18
N VAL A 274 10.44 20.64 12.31
CA VAL A 274 11.23 21.87 12.44
C VAL A 274 11.19 22.62 11.11
N THR A 275 10.77 23.88 11.17
CA THR A 275 10.67 24.77 10.01
C THR A 275 11.87 25.70 10.00
N THR A 276 12.48 25.83 8.82
CA THR A 276 13.51 26.83 8.54
C THR A 276 13.06 27.68 7.37
N LEU A 277 13.13 29.01 7.54
CA LEU A 277 12.89 29.98 6.49
C LEU A 277 14.23 30.55 6.04
N ASP A 278 14.41 30.70 4.75
CA ASP A 278 15.57 31.36 4.16
C ASP A 278 15.13 32.12 2.89
N MET A 279 16.05 32.89 2.31
CA MET A 279 15.86 33.57 1.05
C MET A 279 15.55 32.57 -0.08
N VAL A 280 14.77 33.01 -1.07
CA VAL A 280 14.40 32.21 -2.27
C VAL A 280 15.63 31.64 -2.98
N LYS A 281 16.79 32.30 -2.91
CA LYS A 281 18.06 31.78 -3.48
C LYS A 281 18.53 30.45 -2.87
N MET A 282 18.01 30.08 -1.71
CA MET A 282 18.30 28.81 -1.03
C MET A 282 17.31 27.70 -1.41
N ALA A 283 16.32 28.00 -2.26
CA ALA A 283 15.45 26.97 -2.83
C ALA A 283 16.29 25.96 -3.62
N GLN A 284 15.95 24.68 -3.48
CA GLN A 284 16.58 23.59 -4.22
C GLN A 284 16.41 23.85 -5.72
N GLN A 285 17.54 23.86 -6.44
CA GLN A 285 17.53 23.97 -7.89
C GLN A 285 17.22 22.58 -8.47
N ILE A 286 16.21 22.50 -9.32
CA ILE A 286 15.81 21.31 -10.10
C ILE A 286 16.55 21.34 -11.43
#